data_AF-A0A3C1DVP8-F1
#
_entry.id   AF-A0A3C1DVP8-F1
#
_cell.length_a   1.000
_cell.length_b   1.000
_cell.length_c   1.000
_cell.angle_alpha   90.00
_cell.angle_beta   90.00
_cell.angle_gamma   90.00
#
_symmetry.space_group_name_H-M   'P 1'
#
loop_
_entity.id
_entity.type
_entity.pdbx_description
1 polymer ?
#
loop_
_entity_poly.entity_id
_entity_poly.type
_entity_poly.pdbx_seq_one_letter_code
_entity_poly.pdbx_strand_id
1 'polypeptide(L)'
;PYGDFYVWSDTDEAYSNIRIIFVDTEESNWAFDPVRRQFFFHRFFSHQPDLNFENPAVQEAVIDIIRFWLDLGVDGIRLDAIPYLFESEEGNGEGEPPTHEFI
;
A
#
# COMPACT_ATOMS: atom_id res chain seq x y z
N PRO A 1 2.21 15.45 -9.19
CA PRO A 1 1.51 14.41 -9.99
C PRO A 1 1.35 13.10 -9.21
N TYR A 2 2.38 12.65 -8.48
CA TYR A 2 2.37 11.40 -7.71
C TYR A 2 1.96 11.58 -6.24
N GLY A 3 1.31 12.70 -5.89
CA GLY A 3 0.93 12.98 -4.51
C GLY A 3 0.02 11.90 -3.95
N ASP A 4 -0.92 11.41 -4.76
CA ASP A 4 -1.95 10.44 -4.35
C ASP A 4 -1.59 9.01 -4.75
N PHE A 5 -0.31 8.75 -5.03
CA PHE A 5 0.19 7.38 -5.23
C PHE A 5 0.35 6.62 -3.92
N TYR A 6 0.29 7.33 -2.80
CA TYR A 6 0.40 6.77 -1.45
C TYR A 6 -0.86 7.10 -0.67
N VAL A 7 -1.10 6.35 0.40
CA VAL A 7 -2.23 6.56 1.30
C VAL A 7 -1.86 7.64 2.33
N TRP A 8 -2.66 8.70 2.40
CA TRP A 8 -2.41 9.86 3.27
C TRP A 8 -3.57 10.11 4.22
N SER A 9 -3.27 10.62 5.40
CA SER A 9 -4.24 11.09 6.37
C SER A 9 -3.74 12.33 7.13
N ASP A 10 -4.66 13.17 7.58
CA ASP A 10 -4.35 14.31 8.45
C ASP A 10 -4.08 13.89 9.90
N THR A 11 -4.54 12.70 10.29
CA THR A 11 -4.34 12.06 11.60
C THR A 11 -3.82 10.63 11.45
N ASP A 12 -3.32 10.04 12.52
CA ASP A 12 -2.90 8.63 12.61
C ASP A 12 -4.02 7.71 13.15
N GLU A 13 -5.27 8.17 13.11
CA GLU A 13 -6.41 7.49 13.74
C GLU A 13 -7.20 6.56 12.80
N ALA A 14 -7.02 6.72 11.49
CA ALA A 14 -7.67 5.88 10.47
C ALA A 14 -7.14 4.44 10.53
N TYR A 15 -7.99 3.48 10.15
CA TYR A 15 -7.64 2.05 10.08
C TYR A 15 -7.18 1.42 11.40
N SER A 16 -7.77 1.87 12.52
CA SER A 16 -7.43 1.43 13.89
C SER A 16 -7.57 -0.08 14.16
N ASN A 17 -8.28 -0.81 13.29
CA ASN A 17 -8.47 -2.26 13.33
C ASN A 17 -7.40 -3.05 12.58
N ILE A 18 -6.53 -2.39 11.79
CA ILE A 18 -5.42 -3.02 11.07
C ILE A 18 -4.25 -3.20 12.04
N ARG A 19 -3.79 -4.46 12.19
CA ARG A 19 -2.66 -4.79 13.08
C ARG A 19 -1.32 -4.28 12.51
N ILE A 20 -0.36 -4.06 13.40
CA ILE A 20 1.04 -3.79 13.04
C ILE A 20 1.74 -5.14 12.78
N ILE A 21 2.43 -5.26 11.64
CA ILE A 21 3.15 -6.49 11.28
C ILE A 21 4.52 -6.56 11.98
N PHE A 22 5.26 -5.46 12.03
CA PHE A 22 6.60 -5.39 12.63
C PHE A 22 6.60 -4.72 13.99
N VAL A 23 5.93 -5.36 14.95
CA VAL A 23 5.76 -4.83 16.33
C VAL A 23 7.06 -4.59 17.09
N ASP A 24 8.16 -5.22 16.69
CA ASP A 24 9.47 -5.03 17.33
C ASP A 24 10.18 -3.74 16.88
N THR A 25 9.70 -3.11 15.81
CA THR A 25 10.36 -1.96 15.17
C THR A 25 9.44 -0.78 14.88
N GLU A 26 8.14 -1.01 14.71
CA GLU A 26 7.15 0.00 14.38
C GLU A 26 6.08 0.06 15.49
N GLU A 27 5.75 1.27 15.95
CA GLU A 27 4.73 1.51 16.96
C GLU A 27 3.35 1.84 16.35
N SER A 28 3.32 2.14 15.05
CA SER A 28 2.13 2.51 14.28
C SER A 28 2.28 2.10 12.82
N ASN A 29 1.16 1.94 12.10
CA ASN A 29 1.13 1.84 10.64
C ASN A 29 1.11 3.23 9.96
N TRP A 30 1.16 4.31 10.75
CA TRP A 30 1.18 5.69 10.28
C TRP A 30 2.49 6.36 10.67
N ALA A 31 3.17 6.97 9.69
CA ALA A 31 4.35 7.79 9.91
C ALA A 31 4.13 9.21 9.41
N PHE A 32 4.59 10.22 10.16
CA PHE A 32 4.42 11.63 9.81
C PHE A 32 5.47 12.10 8.81
N ASP A 33 5.04 12.64 7.67
CA ASP A 33 5.91 13.32 6.71
C ASP A 33 6.00 14.83 7.04
N PRO A 34 7.19 15.36 7.37
CA PRO A 34 7.34 16.76 7.78
C PRO A 34 7.24 17.77 6.62
N VAL A 35 7.38 17.33 5.37
CA VAL A 35 7.33 18.19 4.18
C VAL A 35 5.89 18.42 3.74
N ARG A 36 5.12 17.34 3.63
CA ARG A 36 3.69 17.34 3.30
C ARG A 36 2.81 17.69 4.50
N ARG A 37 3.33 17.49 5.72
CA ARG A 37 2.64 17.71 7.00
C ARG A 37 1.39 16.83 7.16
N GLN A 38 1.49 15.59 6.72
CA GLN A 38 0.45 14.57 6.79
C GLN A 38 1.08 13.23 7.18
N PHE A 39 0.27 12.31 7.67
CA PHE A 39 0.69 10.92 7.90
C PHE A 39 0.54 10.12 6.62
N PHE A 40 1.50 9.23 6.35
CA PHE A 40 1.38 8.22 5.31
C PHE A 40 1.30 6.83 5.92
N PHE A 41 0.55 5.97 5.26
CA PHE A 41 0.36 4.59 5.70
C PHE A 41 1.54 3.71 5.26
N HIS A 42 1.92 2.78 6.12
CA HIS A 42 2.88 1.72 5.82
C HIS A 42 2.54 0.45 6.59
N ARG A 43 2.52 -0.70 5.91
CA ARG A 43 2.27 -2.00 6.54
C ARG A 43 3.51 -2.65 7.12
N PHE A 44 4.65 -2.24 6.60
CA PHE A 44 5.97 -2.73 6.98
C PHE A 44 6.75 -1.60 7.63
N PHE A 45 8.00 -1.36 7.22
CA PHE A 45 8.78 -0.26 7.78
C PHE A 45 8.28 1.10 7.30
N SER A 46 8.45 2.13 8.12
CA SER A 46 8.13 3.53 7.80
C SER A 46 8.87 4.07 6.56
N HIS A 47 9.93 3.42 6.10
CA HIS A 47 10.60 3.75 4.83
C HIS A 47 10.06 2.95 3.62
N GLN A 48 8.98 2.19 3.79
CA GLN A 48 8.25 1.45 2.77
C GLN A 48 6.79 1.94 2.73
N PRO A 49 6.54 3.17 2.23
CA PRO A 49 5.19 3.72 2.17
C PRO A 49 4.30 2.89 1.23
N ASP A 50 3.09 2.57 1.69
CA ASP A 50 2.15 1.75 0.94
C ASP A 50 1.56 2.55 -0.23
N LEU A 51 1.46 1.87 -1.38
CA LEU A 51 0.84 2.44 -2.57
C LEU A 51 -0.69 2.46 -2.40
N ASN A 52 -1.33 3.53 -2.83
CA ASN A 52 -2.78 3.64 -2.83
C ASN A 52 -3.39 2.90 -4.02
N PHE A 53 -3.82 1.64 -3.84
CA PHE A 53 -4.47 0.87 -4.90
C PHE A 53 -5.90 1.31 -5.21
N GLU A 54 -6.54 2.18 -4.42
CA GLU A 54 -7.80 2.82 -4.85
C GLU A 54 -7.58 3.79 -6.01
N ASN A 55 -6.34 4.25 -6.23
CA ASN A 55 -6.00 5.15 -7.32
C ASN A 55 -5.76 4.36 -8.62
N PRO A 56 -6.59 4.55 -9.67
CA PRO A 56 -6.41 3.84 -10.94
C PRO A 56 -5.05 4.09 -11.61
N ALA A 57 -4.42 5.25 -11.35
CA ALA A 57 -3.10 5.54 -11.89
C ALA A 57 -1.99 4.69 -11.26
N VAL A 58 -2.16 4.27 -9.99
CA VAL A 58 -1.25 3.32 -9.32
C VAL A 58 -1.43 1.94 -9.92
N GLN A 59 -2.69 1.50 -10.09
CA GLN A 59 -3.01 0.21 -10.71
C GLN A 59 -2.39 0.09 -12.12
N GLU A 60 -2.60 1.07 -12.98
CA GLU A 60 -2.00 1.08 -14.33
C GLU A 60 -0.48 1.10 -14.28
N ALA A 61 0.13 1.90 -13.39
CA ALA A 61 1.59 1.94 -13.25
C ALA A 61 2.18 0.57 -12.82
N VAL A 62 1.52 -0.14 -11.89
CA VAL A 62 1.94 -1.49 -11.47
C VAL A 62 1.82 -2.48 -12.62
N ILE A 63 0.70 -2.46 -13.36
CA ILE A 63 0.49 -3.35 -14.51
C ILE A 63 1.52 -3.06 -15.61
N ASP A 64 1.85 -1.78 -15.86
CA ASP A 64 2.86 -1.40 -16.86
C ASP A 64 4.26 -1.89 -16.47
N ILE A 65 4.61 -1.88 -15.18
CA ILE A 65 5.86 -2.47 -14.69
C ILE A 65 5.87 -3.99 -14.94
N ILE A 66 4.75 -4.68 -14.70
CA ILE A 66 4.63 -6.12 -14.98
C ILE A 66 4.83 -6.37 -16.48
N ARG A 67 4.10 -5.64 -17.34
CA ARG A 67 4.22 -5.73 -18.81
C ARG A 67 5.66 -5.52 -19.27
N PHE A 68 6.33 -4.49 -18.76
CA PHE A 68 7.72 -4.19 -19.10
C PHE A 68 8.66 -5.39 -18.86
N TRP A 69 8.54 -6.07 -17.71
CA TRP A 69 9.39 -7.23 -17.42
C TRP A 69 9.03 -8.46 -18.25
N LEU A 70 7.74 -8.70 -18.51
CA LEU A 70 7.30 -9.78 -19.38
C LEU A 70 7.78 -9.57 -20.83
N ASP A 71 7.73 -8.33 -21.33
CA ASP A 71 8.22 -7.96 -22.67
C ASP A 71 9.74 -8.17 -22.82
N LEU A 72 10.49 -8.12 -21.71
CA LEU A 72 11.92 -8.44 -21.67
C LEU A 72 12.21 -9.95 -21.60
N GLY A 73 11.19 -10.79 -21.47
CA GLY A 73 11.31 -12.25 -21.45
C GLY A 73 11.37 -12.89 -20.06
N VAL A 74 10.90 -12.20 -19.00
CA VAL A 74 10.70 -12.82 -17.68
C VAL A 74 9.49 -13.76 -17.74
N ASP A 75 9.65 -15.02 -17.35
CA ASP A 75 8.60 -16.04 -17.47
C ASP A 75 7.50 -15.98 -16.39
N GLY A 76 7.69 -15.19 -15.33
CA GLY A 76 6.71 -15.05 -14.26
C GLY A 76 7.14 -14.09 -13.17
N ILE A 77 6.15 -13.62 -12.40
CA ILE A 77 6.34 -12.65 -11.31
C ILE A 77 5.83 -13.25 -10.01
N ARG A 78 6.63 -13.16 -8.95
CA ARG A 78 6.15 -13.38 -7.59
C ARG A 78 5.57 -12.08 -7.06
N LEU A 79 4.26 -12.06 -6.87
CA LEU A 79 3.57 -10.91 -6.27
C LEU A 79 3.82 -10.92 -4.75
N ASP A 80 4.58 -9.95 -4.28
CA ASP A 80 4.90 -9.79 -2.85
C ASP A 80 3.78 -9.01 -2.15
N ALA A 81 3.57 -9.28 -0.85
CA ALA A 81 2.65 -8.51 0.00
C ALA A 81 1.18 -8.43 -0.50
N ILE A 82 0.75 -9.33 -1.37
CA ILE A 82 -0.58 -9.31 -2.00
C ILE A 82 -1.78 -9.13 -1.06
N PRO A 83 -1.84 -9.75 0.13
CA PRO A 83 -2.99 -9.53 1.00
C PRO A 83 -3.18 -8.08 1.45
N TYR A 84 -2.20 -7.20 1.23
CA TYR A 84 -2.14 -5.86 1.81
C TYR A 84 -2.38 -4.73 0.79
N LEU A 85 -2.92 -5.02 -0.41
CA LEU A 85 -3.07 -4.01 -1.46
C LEU A 85 -4.11 -2.94 -1.14
N PHE A 86 -5.21 -3.31 -0.47
CA PHE A 86 -6.31 -2.40 -0.13
C PHE A 86 -6.58 -2.42 1.37
N GLU A 87 -6.91 -1.25 1.90
CA GLU A 87 -7.31 -1.01 3.27
C GLU A 87 -8.77 -0.52 3.36
N SER A 88 -9.45 -0.84 4.46
CA SER A 88 -10.79 -0.33 4.75
C SER A 88 -10.95 -0.08 6.25
N GLU A 89 -11.85 0.81 6.65
CA GLU A 89 -12.10 1.13 8.06
C GLU A 89 -12.78 -0.02 8.80
N GLU A 90 -13.54 -0.86 8.10
CA GLU A 90 -14.24 -2.01 8.67
C GLU A 90 -13.40 -3.29 8.66
N GLY A 91 -12.49 -3.42 7.70
CA GLY A 91 -11.70 -4.62 7.44
C GLY A 91 -10.34 -4.63 8.12
N ASN A 92 -9.74 -5.80 8.30
CA ASN A 92 -8.45 -5.92 8.97
C ASN A 92 -7.26 -5.54 8.07
N GLY A 93 -7.52 -5.06 6.85
CA GLY A 93 -6.51 -4.71 5.86
C GLY A 93 -5.80 -5.93 5.29
N GLU A 94 -6.39 -7.13 5.37
CA GLU A 94 -5.76 -8.36 4.90
C GLU A 94 -6.73 -9.18 4.06
N GLY A 95 -6.50 -9.20 2.74
CA GLY A 95 -7.35 -9.93 1.80
C GLY A 95 -8.72 -9.27 1.63
N GLU A 96 -8.78 -7.94 1.71
CA GLU A 96 -9.99 -7.17 1.42
C GLU A 96 -10.57 -7.57 0.04
N PRO A 97 -11.89 -7.65 -0.15
CA PRO A 97 -12.48 -8.09 -1.42
C PRO A 97 -11.90 -7.42 -2.68
N PRO A 98 -11.64 -6.09 -2.71
CA PRO A 98 -10.99 -5.44 -3.86
C PRO A 98 -9.61 -5.99 -4.20
N THR A 99 -8.86 -6.51 -3.22
CA THR A 99 -7.56 -7.18 -3.45
C THR A 99 -7.72 -8.38 -4.37
N HIS A 100 -8.77 -9.19 -4.15
CA HIS A 100 -9.05 -10.36 -4.97
C HIS A 100 -9.65 -10.01 -6.32
N GLU A 101 -10.39 -8.90 -6.42
CA GLU A 101 -10.97 -8.43 -7.68
C GLU A 101 -9.91 -7.82 -8.62
N PHE A 102 -8.87 -7.21 -8.04
CA PHE A 102 -7.78 -6.60 -8.79
C PHE A 102 -6.82 -7.62 -9.43
N ILE A 103 -6.66 -8.80 -8.81
CA ILE A 103 -5.74 -9.87 -9.24
C ILE A 103 -6.39 -10.77 -10.28
#